data_AF-A0A927L039-F1
#
_entry.id   AF-A0A927L039-F1
#
_cell.length_a   1.000
_cell.length_b   1.000
_cell.length_c   1.000
_cell.angle_alpha   90.00
_cell.angle_beta   90.00
_cell.angle_gamma   90.00
#
_symmetry.space_group_name_H-M   'P 1'
#
loop_
_entity.id
_entity.type
_entity.pdbx_description
1 polymer ?
#
loop_
_entity_poly.entity_id
_entity_poly.type
_entity_poly.pdbx_seq_one_letter_code
_entity_poly.pdbx_strand_id
1 'polypeptide(L)' 'MTKKTLIEVSVSDSDGNLTPFGIMNTEQAAELSDDSYHKTVAHSAVDEESSQDEVEEI' A
#
# COMPACT_ATOMS: atom_id res chain seq x y z
N MET A 1 -14.88 -1.23 15.88
CA MET A 1 -13.54 -1.30 15.28
C MET A 1 -13.46 -0.18 14.26
N THR A 2 -12.48 0.72 14.37
CA THR A 2 -12.28 1.78 13.38
C THR A 2 -11.62 1.15 12.16
N LYS A 3 -12.33 1.07 11.03
CA LYS A 3 -11.71 0.63 9.76
C LYS A 3 -10.62 1.64 9.41
N LYS A 4 -9.38 1.17 9.24
CA LYS A 4 -8.25 2.02 8.84
C LYS A 4 -7.78 1.59 7.45
N THR A 5 -7.53 2.57 6.59
CA THR A 5 -6.94 2.34 5.27
C THR A 5 -5.45 2.05 5.45
N LEU A 6 -5.01 0.93 4.88
CA LEU A 6 -3.60 0.54 4.84
C LEU A 6 -2.97 1.00 3.53
N ILE A 7 -1.80 1.59 3.66
CA ILE A 7 -0.95 2.11 2.60
C ILE A 7 0.32 1.27 2.57
N GLU A 8 0.60 0.67 1.43
CA GLU A 8 1.92 0.12 1.12
C GLU A 8 2.86 1.26 0.73
N VAL A 9 4.04 1.26 1.34
CA VAL A 9 5.07 2.24 1.08
C VAL A 9 6.27 1.54 0.48
N SER A 10 6.79 2.12 -0.59
CA SER A 10 7.95 1.64 -1.32
C SER A 10 8.94 2.78 -1.53
N VAL A 11 10.21 2.46 -1.74
CA VAL A 11 11.28 3.41 -2.05
C VAL A 11 11.83 3.12 -3.43
N SER A 12 12.13 4.17 -4.20
CA SER A 12 12.82 4.00 -5.48
C SER A 12 14.32 3.79 -5.25
N ASP A 13 14.88 2.76 -5.85
CA ASP A 13 16.32 2.60 -5.93
C ASP A 13 16.93 3.49 -7.04
N SER A 14 18.26 3.45 -7.18
CA SER A 14 18.99 4.24 -8.19
C SER A 14 18.70 3.81 -9.63
N ASP A 15 18.17 2.60 -9.83
CA ASP A 15 17.81 2.02 -11.11
C ASP A 15 16.32 2.27 -11.44
N GLY A 16 15.57 2.88 -10.52
CA GLY A 16 14.16 3.20 -10.65
C GLY A 16 13.21 2.07 -10.24
N ASN A 17 13.70 0.99 -9.63
CA ASN A 17 12.84 -0.06 -9.10
C ASN A 17 12.27 0.34 -7.74
N LEU A 18 10.99 0.02 -7.53
CA LEU A 18 10.32 0.24 -6.25
C LEU A 18 10.56 -0.95 -5.34
N THR A 19 11.32 -0.73 -4.28
CA THR A 19 11.56 -1.72 -3.22
C THR A 19 10.54 -1.53 -2.10
N PRO A 20 9.83 -2.60 -1.65
CA PRO A 20 8.89 -2.51 -0.53
C PRO A 20 9.59 -2.05 0.75
N PHE A 21 9.06 -1.01 1.37
CA PHE A 21 9.54 -0.48 2.65
C PHE A 21 8.68 -0.97 3.82
N GLY A 22 7.35 -0.97 3.65
CA GLY A 22 6.42 -1.52 4.65
C GLY A 22 4.97 -1.09 4.44
N ILE A 23 4.08 -1.62 5.28
CA ILE A 23 2.64 -1.30 5.27
C ILE A 23 2.29 -0.50 6.53
N MET A 24 1.57 0.61 6.38
CA MET A 24 1.17 1.47 7.49
C MET A 24 -0.19 2.11 7.23
N ASN A 25 -0.81 2.72 8.23
CA ASN A 25 -2.10 3.39 8.04
C ASN A 25 -1.91 4.76 7.37
N THR A 26 -2.98 5.31 6.79
CA THR A 26 -2.95 6.62 6.12
C THR A 26 -2.37 7.74 6.99
N GLU A 27 -2.67 7.75 8.29
CA GLU A 27 -2.13 8.74 9.24
C GLU A 27 -0.59 8.69 9.31
N GLN A 28 -0.02 7.49 9.33
CA GLN A 28 1.44 7.28 9.40
C GLN A 28 2.10 7.54 8.03
N ALA A 29 1.44 7.14 6.94
CA ALA A 29 1.94 7.40 5.59
C ALA A 29 1.95 8.91 5.25
N ALA A 30 1.08 9.71 5.88
CA ALA A 30 1.08 11.16 5.72
C ALA A 30 2.30 11.84 6.37
N GLU A 31 2.96 11.17 7.33
CA GLU A 31 4.20 11.66 7.94
C GLU A 31 5.43 11.42 7.05
N LEU A 32 5.30 10.58 6.01
CA LEU A 32 6.38 10.28 5.07
C LEU A 32 6.39 11.25 3.90
N SER A 33 7.58 11.77 3.60
CA SER A 33 7.82 12.67 2.48
C SER A 33 7.57 12.00 1.13
N ASP A 34 6.68 12.58 0.32
CA ASP A 34 6.36 12.10 -1.04
C ASP A 34 7.56 12.13 -2.00
N ASP A 35 8.62 12.87 -1.67
CA ASP A 35 9.86 12.95 -2.45
C ASP A 35 10.71 11.67 -2.35
N SER A 36 10.63 10.96 -1.22
CA SER A 36 11.45 9.77 -0.95
C SER A 36 10.67 8.46 -0.95
N TYR A 37 9.34 8.52 -0.83
CA TYR A 37 8.49 7.35 -0.65
C TYR A 37 7.33 7.34 -1.64
N HIS A 38 7.18 6.22 -2.33
CA HIS A 38 6.01 5.91 -3.13
C HIS A 38 4.94 5.27 -2.24
N LYS A 39 3.72 5.81 -2.28
CA LYS A 39 2.62 5.42 -1.39
C LYS A 39 1.46 4.87 -2.23
N THR A 40 1.13 3.59 -2.06
CA THR A 40 0.06 2.89 -2.78
C THR A 40 -1.00 2.39 -1.80
N VAL A 41 -2.28 2.54 -2.11
CA VAL A 41 -3.34 2.00 -1.24
C VAL A 41 -3.38 0.48 -1.37
N ALA A 42 -3.08 -0.23 -0.28
CA ALA A 42 -3.12 -1.70 -0.23
C ALA A 42 -4.52 -2.21 0.13
N HIS A 43 -5.13 -1.64 1.18
CA HIS A 43 -6.49 -1.97 1.59
C HIS A 43 -7.24 -0.71 1.99
N SER A 44 -8.35 -0.45 1.33
CA SER A 44 -9.23 0.68 1.66
C SER A 44 -10.05 0.39 2.91
N ALA A 45 -10.34 1.42 3.70
CA ALA A 45 -11.26 1.33 4.85
C ALA A 45 -12.73 1.03 4.46
N VAL A 46 -13.04 0.90 3.16
CA VAL A 46 -14.35 0.53 2.63
C VAL A 46 -14.29 -0.92 2.12
N ASP A 47 -15.12 -1.72 2.78
CA ASP A 47 -15.67 -3.05 2.48
C ASP A 47 -14.81 -4.26 2.05
N GLU A 48 -15.10 -5.36 2.76
CA GLU A 48 -15.05 -6.74 2.28
C GLU A 48 -15.89 -6.90 1.00
N GLU A 49 -15.46 -6.35 -0.12
CA GLU A 49 -15.90 -6.81 -1.45
C GLU A 49 -14.81 -6.54 -2.49
N SER A 50 -13.72 -7.28 -2.39
CA SER A 50 -12.94 -7.69 -3.55
C SER A 50 -12.15 -8.92 -3.11
N SER A 51 -12.85 -10.05 -3.06
CA SER A 51 -12.23 -11.34 -3.26
C SER A 51 -11.61 -11.33 -4.66
N GLN A 52 -10.41 -10.79 -4.81
CA GLN A 52 -9.51 -11.22 -5.86
C GLN A 52 -8.81 -12.47 -5.33
N ASP A 53 -9.57 -13.56 -5.24
CA ASP A 53 -8.96 -14.87 -5.37
C ASP A 53 -8.85 -15.08 -6.88
N GLU A 54 -7.70 -14.70 -7.43
CA GLU A 54 -7.25 -15.18 -8.73
C GLU A 54 -7.13 -16.70 -8.62
N VAL A 55 -8.23 -17.43 -8.86
CA VAL A 55 -8.14 -18.86 -9.11
C VAL A 55 -7.66 -19.05 -10.55
N GLU A 56 -6.38 -19.39 -10.60
CA GLU A 56 -5.59 -19.92 -11.70
C GLU A 56 -6.41 -20.80 -12.68
N GLU A 57 -6.15 -20.57 -13.97
CA GLU A 57 -6.60 -21.36 -15.12
C GLU A 57 -6.37 -22.88 -14.92
N ILE A 58 -7.42 -23.69 -15.09
CA ILE A 58 -7.33 -25.12 -15.45
C ILE A 58 -8.29 -25.49 -16.57
#